data_AF-A0A831P1V8-F1
#
_entry.id   AF-A0A831P1V8-F1
#
_cell.length_a   1.000
_cell.length_b   1.000
_cell.length_c   1.000
_cell.angle_alpha   90.00
_cell.angle_beta   90.00
_cell.angle_gamma   90.00
#
_symmetry.space_group_name_H-M   'P 1'
#
loop_
_entity.id
_entity.type
_entity.pdbx_description
1 polymer ?
#
loop_
_entity_poly.entity_id
_entity_poly.type
_entity_poly.pdbx_seq_one_letter_code
_entity_poly.pdbx_strand_id
1 'polypeptide(L)'
;NGPARQIVRDDQEITCILPDRKLVVVEKRRPHLPFPIIVPIDTARLRPYYVFQMFGHHRVAGHAAQAIAILPRDRYRYGYYLYMDVATGLPLESVVLNEHGRRVEQILFTSLKVVDHIPLRELEPESVVGKGFTFYRQEDDKNPGVPGTNHWVLGPLPAGFAQIMYTRRRLPGSRNPVQHLVLSDGLASISVYIEKPVDGKEFLRGALHMGAVNAYGRMTDGYQVTVVGEVPEVTVRAVSDALRYDSVEK
;
A
#
# COMPACT_ATOMS: atom_id res chain seq x y z
N ASN A 1 -12.94 9.05 16.16
CA ASN A 1 -14.42 9.14 16.10
C ASN A 1 -14.94 8.26 14.98
N GLY A 2 -15.96 7.45 15.26
CA GLY A 2 -16.49 6.44 14.33
C GLY A 2 -16.46 5.04 14.95
N PRO A 3 -16.85 4.01 14.19
CA PRO A 3 -16.74 2.62 14.63
C PRO A 3 -15.32 2.30 15.10
N ALA A 4 -15.20 1.57 16.21
CA ALA A 4 -13.93 1.20 16.84
C ALA A 4 -13.17 0.14 16.01
N ARG A 5 -12.75 0.51 14.80
CA ARG A 5 -11.94 -0.34 13.94
C ARG A 5 -10.56 -0.53 14.57
N GLN A 6 -10.10 -1.76 14.63
CA GLN A 6 -8.81 -2.11 15.21
C GLN A 6 -8.03 -3.00 14.26
N ILE A 7 -6.72 -2.79 14.21
CA ILE A 7 -5.78 -3.65 13.51
C ILE A 7 -4.75 -4.06 14.55
N VAL A 8 -4.77 -5.34 14.92
CA VAL A 8 -3.78 -5.96 15.80
C VAL A 8 -2.84 -6.77 14.93
N ARG A 9 -1.53 -6.65 15.17
CA ARG A 9 -0.52 -7.32 14.37
C ARG A 9 0.56 -7.89 15.27
N ASP A 10 0.98 -9.10 14.94
CA ASP A 10 2.16 -9.74 15.49
C ASP A 10 3.14 -10.17 14.37
N ASP A 11 4.08 -11.05 14.69
CA ASP A 11 5.06 -11.53 13.73
C ASP A 11 4.52 -12.52 12.69
N GLN A 12 3.32 -13.06 12.90
CA GLN A 12 2.73 -14.11 12.08
C GLN A 12 1.42 -13.70 11.42
N GLU A 13 0.61 -12.87 12.06
CA GLU A 13 -0.76 -12.57 11.64
C GLU A 13 -1.08 -11.06 11.76
N ILE A 14 -2.02 -10.62 10.93
CA ILE A 14 -2.69 -9.32 11.02
C ILE A 14 -4.17 -9.60 11.24
N THR A 15 -4.72 -9.11 12.34
CA THR A 15 -6.12 -9.23 12.72
C THR A 15 -6.81 -7.87 12.59
N CYS A 16 -7.71 -7.77 11.62
CA CYS A 16 -8.56 -6.59 11.40
C CYS A 16 -9.94 -6.83 12.00
N ILE A 17 -10.33 -5.99 12.96
CA ILE A 17 -11.63 -6.02 13.64
C ILE A 17 -12.46 -4.86 13.11
N LEU A 18 -13.61 -5.18 12.50
CA LEU A 18 -14.55 -4.23 11.90
C LEU A 18 -15.91 -4.33 12.60
N PRO A 19 -16.13 -3.60 13.71
CA PRO A 19 -17.36 -3.72 14.50
C PRO A 19 -18.63 -3.33 13.73
N ASP A 20 -18.52 -2.35 12.84
CA ASP A 20 -19.61 -1.88 11.96
C ASP A 20 -20.13 -2.98 11.03
N ARG A 21 -19.28 -3.94 10.68
CA ARG A 21 -19.62 -5.08 9.82
C ARG A 21 -19.77 -6.39 10.57
N LYS A 22 -19.56 -6.38 11.91
CA LYS A 22 -19.44 -7.60 12.74
C LYS A 22 -18.50 -8.63 12.09
N LEU A 23 -17.34 -8.18 11.63
CA LEU A 23 -16.39 -8.98 10.86
C LEU A 23 -15.01 -8.93 11.51
N VAL A 24 -14.40 -10.10 11.66
CA VAL A 24 -12.98 -10.25 12.00
C VAL A 24 -12.28 -10.90 10.81
N VAL A 25 -11.23 -10.26 10.31
CA VAL A 25 -10.39 -10.79 9.24
C VAL A 25 -9.00 -11.05 9.80
N VAL A 26 -8.54 -12.29 9.71
CA VAL A 26 -7.20 -12.71 10.13
C VAL A 26 -6.42 -13.11 8.88
N GLU A 27 -5.38 -12.35 8.57
CA GLU A 27 -4.48 -12.62 7.45
C GLU A 27 -3.12 -13.05 7.96
N LYS A 28 -2.47 -14.02 7.30
CA LYS A 28 -1.08 -14.34 7.61
C LYS A 28 -0.18 -13.23 7.09
N ARG A 29 0.76 -12.79 7.92
CA ARG A 29 1.78 -11.82 7.55
C ARG A 29 2.64 -12.44 6.45
N ARG A 30 2.55 -11.89 5.24
CA ARG A 30 3.47 -12.27 4.17
C ARG A 30 4.85 -11.69 4.49
N PRO A 31 5.93 -12.47 4.39
CA PRO A 31 7.28 -12.04 4.76
C PRO A 31 7.82 -10.85 3.95
N HIS A 32 7.13 -10.42 2.88
CA HIS A 32 7.63 -9.48 1.90
C HIS A 32 7.06 -8.05 1.96
N LEU A 33 6.10 -7.74 2.83
CA LEU A 33 5.52 -6.39 2.91
C LEU A 33 5.42 -5.89 4.36
N PRO A 34 6.37 -5.05 4.81
CA PRO A 34 6.31 -4.38 6.10
C PRO A 34 5.33 -3.20 6.08
N PHE A 35 4.55 -3.05 7.15
CA PHE A 35 3.82 -1.83 7.50
C PHE A 35 4.15 -1.45 8.95
N PRO A 36 4.28 -0.16 9.32
CA PRO A 36 4.31 1.00 8.41
C PRO A 36 5.62 1.05 7.61
N ILE A 37 5.63 1.94 6.60
CA ILE A 37 6.73 2.21 5.66
C ILE A 37 7.93 2.80 6.41
N ILE A 38 8.59 1.98 7.22
CA ILE A 38 9.93 2.23 7.73
C ILE A 38 10.70 0.91 7.56
N VAL A 39 10.64 0.36 6.35
CA VAL A 39 11.78 -0.42 5.86
C VAL A 39 12.96 0.56 5.86
N PRO A 40 14.17 0.18 6.27
CA PRO A 40 15.33 1.04 6.02
C PRO A 40 15.34 1.36 4.51
N ILE A 41 15.01 2.61 4.20
CA ILE A 41 14.96 3.09 2.83
C ILE A 41 16.38 2.94 2.30
N ASP A 42 16.57 2.09 1.29
CA ASP A 42 17.85 1.97 0.61
C ASP A 42 18.05 3.22 -0.27
N THR A 43 18.57 4.27 0.37
CA THR A 43 18.81 5.55 -0.28
C THR A 43 19.78 5.40 -1.44
N ALA A 44 20.72 4.43 -1.41
CA ALA A 44 21.65 4.21 -2.50
C ALA A 44 20.93 3.73 -3.75
N ARG A 45 19.99 2.78 -3.60
CA ARG A 45 19.13 2.31 -4.70
C ARG A 45 18.18 3.38 -5.22
N LEU A 46 17.74 4.31 -4.38
CA LEU A 46 16.77 5.36 -4.75
C LEU A 46 17.40 6.64 -5.33
N ARG A 47 18.69 6.91 -5.14
CA ARG A 47 19.40 8.09 -5.67
C ARG A 47 19.19 8.38 -7.16
N PRO A 48 19.09 7.38 -8.06
CA PRO A 48 18.80 7.64 -9.47
C PRO A 48 17.42 8.26 -9.72
N TYR A 49 16.47 8.07 -8.78
CA TYR A 49 15.06 8.44 -8.93
C TYR A 49 14.63 9.57 -7.98
N TYR A 50 15.37 9.76 -6.88
CA TYR A 50 15.07 10.74 -5.84
C TYR A 50 16.29 11.56 -5.45
N VAL A 51 16.02 12.78 -4.98
CA VAL A 51 16.96 13.67 -4.32
C VAL A 51 16.61 13.69 -2.84
N PHE A 52 17.60 13.43 -1.99
CA PHE A 52 17.45 13.48 -0.53
C PHE A 52 18.16 14.72 -0.01
N GLN A 53 17.44 15.55 0.76
CA GLN A 53 17.97 16.79 1.32
C GLN A 53 17.51 16.97 2.76
N MET A 54 18.43 17.26 3.68
CA MET A 54 18.06 17.74 5.01
C MET A 54 17.79 19.24 4.93
N PHE A 55 16.67 19.70 5.47
CA PHE A 55 16.29 21.11 5.41
C PHE A 55 15.78 21.61 6.77
N GLY A 56 16.73 21.79 7.69
CA GLY A 56 16.45 22.48 8.96
C GLY A 56 15.89 21.60 10.07
N HIS A 57 15.63 22.26 11.20
CA HIS A 57 15.16 21.64 12.44
C HIS A 57 13.78 22.18 12.78
N HIS A 58 12.93 21.30 13.27
CA HIS A 58 11.53 21.58 13.57
C HIS A 58 11.16 21.06 14.96
N ARG A 59 9.93 21.36 15.39
CA ARG A 59 9.32 20.77 16.57
C ARG A 59 7.95 20.21 16.19
N VAL A 60 7.74 18.91 16.44
CA VAL A 60 6.47 18.21 16.15
C VAL A 60 6.06 17.48 17.42
N ALA A 61 4.79 17.61 17.84
CA ALA A 61 4.28 17.04 19.09
C ALA A 61 5.13 17.35 20.35
N GLY A 62 5.83 18.49 20.37
CA GLY A 62 6.76 18.86 21.44
C GLY A 62 8.18 18.29 21.32
N HIS A 63 8.43 17.37 20.39
CA HIS A 63 9.74 16.73 20.16
C HIS A 63 10.57 17.45 19.10
N ALA A 64 11.89 17.43 19.24
CA ALA A 64 12.80 18.03 18.27
C ALA A 64 12.95 17.12 17.04
N ALA A 65 12.80 17.69 15.84
CA ALA A 65 12.76 16.93 14.60
C ALA A 65 13.76 17.44 13.55
N GLN A 66 14.42 16.53 12.85
CA GLN A 66 15.19 16.81 11.64
C GLN A 66 14.27 16.68 10.42
N ALA A 67 14.12 17.74 9.64
CA ALA A 67 13.34 17.72 8.41
C ALA A 67 14.16 17.17 7.22
N ILE A 68 13.58 16.25 6.46
CA ILE A 68 14.17 15.58 5.32
C ILE A 68 13.21 15.67 4.13
N ALA A 69 13.69 16.19 3.02
CA ALA A 69 12.99 16.19 1.75
C ALA A 69 13.44 15.02 0.88
N ILE A 70 12.47 14.31 0.33
CA ILE A 70 12.65 13.25 -0.66
C ILE A 70 11.92 13.71 -1.92
N LEU A 71 12.65 14.23 -2.90
CA LEU A 71 12.08 14.86 -4.08
C LEU A 71 12.27 13.97 -5.31
N PRO A 72 11.22 13.67 -6.08
CA PRO A 72 11.34 12.83 -7.26
C PRO A 72 12.11 13.57 -8.37
N ARG A 73 12.87 12.82 -9.17
CA ARG A 73 13.58 13.33 -10.35
C ARG A 73 12.74 13.29 -11.63
N ASP A 74 11.55 12.71 -11.54
CA ASP A 74 10.60 12.58 -12.64
C ASP A 74 9.16 12.84 -12.15
N ARG A 75 8.20 12.77 -13.08
CA ARG A 75 6.78 13.02 -12.82
C ARG A 75 5.99 11.79 -12.35
N TYR A 76 6.63 10.63 -12.20
CA TYR A 76 5.94 9.36 -11.94
C TYR A 76 5.74 9.08 -10.45
N ARG A 77 6.13 10.02 -9.59
CA ARG A 77 6.29 9.82 -8.16
C ARG A 77 5.89 11.07 -7.41
N TYR A 78 5.46 10.88 -6.17
CA TYR A 78 5.31 11.97 -5.23
C TYR A 78 6.62 12.31 -4.53
N GLY A 79 6.69 13.54 -4.05
CA GLY A 79 7.71 13.98 -3.10
C GLY A 79 7.23 13.81 -1.67
N TYR A 80 8.17 13.80 -0.73
CA TYR A 80 7.88 13.67 0.69
C TYR A 80 8.67 14.70 1.49
N TYR A 81 8.04 15.24 2.53
CA TYR A 81 8.75 15.81 3.67
C TYR A 81 8.53 14.91 4.88
N LEU A 82 9.63 14.45 5.46
CA LEU A 82 9.65 13.63 6.67
C LEU A 82 10.31 14.42 7.80
N TYR A 83 9.67 14.43 8.96
CA TYR A 83 10.20 15.07 10.17
C TYR A 83 10.55 13.97 11.16
N MET A 84 11.83 13.69 11.29
CA MET A 84 12.35 12.57 12.08
C MET A 84 12.74 13.06 13.47
N ASP A 85 12.24 12.42 14.51
CA ASP A 85 12.65 12.70 15.89
C ASP A 85 14.16 12.54 16.04
N VAL A 86 14.83 13.56 16.57
CA VAL A 86 16.30 13.57 16.68
C VAL A 86 16.80 12.52 17.68
N ALA A 87 16.03 12.21 18.72
CA ALA A 87 16.45 11.29 19.78
C ALA A 87 16.24 9.82 19.40
N THR A 88 15.14 9.49 18.72
CA THR A 88 14.71 8.11 18.46
C THR A 88 14.73 7.72 16.99
N GLY A 89 14.75 8.69 16.07
CA GLY A 89 14.61 8.44 14.64
C GLY A 89 13.18 8.09 14.20
N LEU A 90 12.17 8.26 15.05
CA LEU A 90 10.77 8.04 14.68
C LEU A 90 10.26 9.14 13.73
N PRO A 91 9.51 8.81 12.65
CA PRO A 91 8.86 9.82 11.83
C PRO A 91 7.69 10.44 12.60
N LEU A 92 7.85 11.71 13.01
CA LEU A 92 6.85 12.46 13.77
C LEU A 92 5.79 13.10 12.88
N GLU A 93 6.18 13.46 11.66
CA GLU A 93 5.30 14.01 10.64
C GLU A 93 5.77 13.54 9.26
N SER A 94 4.81 13.22 8.39
CA SER A 94 5.00 12.90 6.98
C SER A 94 4.04 13.75 6.15
N VAL A 95 4.56 14.37 5.10
CA VAL A 95 3.81 15.17 4.15
C VAL A 95 4.08 14.66 2.74
N VAL A 96 3.02 14.35 2.00
CA VAL A 96 3.11 13.93 0.60
C VAL A 96 2.88 15.11 -0.31
N LEU A 97 3.76 15.28 -1.30
CA LEU A 97 3.80 16.37 -2.26
C LEU A 97 3.49 15.84 -3.66
N ASN A 98 2.55 16.50 -4.33
CA ASN A 98 2.28 16.21 -5.74
C ASN A 98 3.36 16.79 -6.67
N GLU A 99 3.20 16.57 -7.98
CA GLU A 99 4.09 17.02 -9.05
C GLU A 99 4.26 18.55 -9.13
N HIS A 100 3.35 19.30 -8.51
CA HIS A 100 3.39 20.76 -8.41
C HIS A 100 3.94 21.25 -7.05
N GLY A 101 4.47 20.34 -6.22
CA GLY A 101 4.95 20.65 -4.88
C GLY A 101 3.84 20.98 -3.88
N ARG A 102 2.58 20.67 -4.19
CA ARG A 102 1.44 20.92 -3.29
C ARG A 102 1.26 19.72 -2.37
N ARG A 103 0.94 19.98 -1.10
CA ARG A 103 0.61 18.94 -0.12
C ARG A 103 -0.71 18.27 -0.49
N VAL A 104 -0.69 16.95 -0.65
CA VAL A 104 -1.87 16.12 -0.94
C VAL A 104 -2.25 15.19 0.21
N GLU A 105 -1.31 14.92 1.11
CA GLU A 105 -1.54 14.19 2.35
C GLU A 105 -0.60 14.70 3.44
N GLN A 106 -1.07 14.67 4.68
CA GLN A 106 -0.29 15.00 5.86
C GLN A 106 -0.73 14.09 7.01
N ILE A 107 0.26 13.44 7.63
CA ILE A 107 0.09 12.64 8.84
C ILE A 107 1.07 13.18 9.87
N LEU A 108 0.58 13.50 11.07
CA LEU A 108 1.43 13.94 12.18
C LEU A 108 0.98 13.36 13.50
N PHE A 109 1.92 13.16 14.41
CA PHE A 109 1.61 12.96 15.82
C PHE A 109 1.15 14.28 16.45
N THR A 110 0.06 14.21 17.21
CA THR A 110 -0.40 15.33 18.06
C THR A 110 0.16 15.21 19.48
N SER A 111 0.50 13.99 19.90
CA SER A 111 1.18 13.66 21.15
C SER A 111 1.95 12.35 20.95
N LEU A 112 3.15 12.26 21.53
CA LEU A 112 3.97 11.05 21.53
C LEU A 112 4.61 10.87 22.90
N LYS A 113 4.42 9.70 23.48
CA LYS A 113 5.12 9.23 24.68
C LYS A 113 5.87 7.95 24.33
N VAL A 114 7.19 8.04 24.33
CA VAL A 114 8.07 6.87 24.15
C VAL A 114 8.27 6.21 25.52
N VAL A 115 8.10 4.89 25.58
CA VAL A 115 8.22 4.08 26.80
C VAL A 115 9.11 2.88 26.52
N ASP A 116 9.82 2.40 27.54
CA ASP A 116 10.73 1.25 27.41
C ASP A 116 9.98 -0.09 27.32
N HIS A 117 8.75 -0.14 27.85
CA HIS A 117 7.94 -1.35 27.91
C HIS A 117 6.45 -1.03 27.79
N ILE A 118 5.74 -1.79 26.95
CA ILE A 118 4.28 -1.75 26.82
C ILE A 118 3.71 -3.04 27.43
N PRO A 119 2.86 -2.95 28.47
CA PRO A 119 2.19 -4.13 29.03
C PRO A 119 1.36 -4.88 28.00
N LEU A 120 1.43 -6.22 27.97
CA LEU A 120 0.69 -7.05 27.01
C LEU A 120 -0.82 -6.78 26.98
N ARG A 121 -1.42 -6.48 28.14
CA ARG A 121 -2.84 -6.10 28.26
C ARG A 121 -3.24 -4.87 27.45
N GLU A 122 -2.29 -3.97 27.15
CA GLU A 122 -2.54 -2.78 26.31
C GLU A 122 -2.49 -3.12 24.81
N LEU A 123 -1.97 -4.31 24.46
CA LEU A 123 -1.95 -4.83 23.10
C LEU A 123 -3.13 -5.78 22.82
N GLU A 124 -3.89 -6.15 23.85
CA GLU A 124 -5.11 -6.93 23.68
C GLU A 124 -6.17 -6.07 22.98
N PRO A 125 -6.79 -6.55 21.88
CA PRO A 125 -7.87 -5.83 21.23
C PRO A 125 -8.98 -5.56 22.23
N GLU A 126 -9.60 -4.38 22.16
CA GLU A 126 -10.73 -4.09 23.06
C GLU A 126 -11.82 -5.13 22.82
N SER A 127 -12.49 -5.55 23.90
CA SER A 127 -13.47 -6.64 23.97
C SER A 127 -14.79 -6.36 23.22
N VAL A 128 -14.70 -5.94 21.95
CA VAL A 128 -15.83 -5.65 21.05
C VAL A 128 -16.23 -6.90 20.26
N VAL A 129 -15.39 -7.94 20.26
CA VAL A 129 -15.64 -9.20 19.56
C VAL A 129 -16.53 -10.11 20.40
N GLY A 130 -17.79 -10.24 20.00
CA GLY A 130 -18.81 -11.02 20.72
C GLY A 130 -19.66 -11.91 19.81
N LYS A 131 -20.78 -12.43 20.34
CA LYS A 131 -21.74 -13.24 19.57
C LYS A 131 -22.22 -12.48 18.31
N GLY A 132 -22.15 -13.13 17.16
CA GLY A 132 -22.62 -12.60 15.88
C GLY A 132 -21.54 -11.98 14.99
N PHE A 133 -20.27 -12.01 15.40
CA PHE A 133 -19.15 -11.73 14.50
C PHE A 133 -18.88 -12.91 13.57
N THR A 134 -18.65 -12.63 12.30
CA THR A 134 -18.13 -13.60 11.34
C THR A 134 -16.60 -13.54 11.35
N PHE A 135 -15.96 -14.69 11.44
CA PHE A 135 -14.51 -14.80 11.38
C PHE A 135 -14.09 -15.32 10.01
N TYR A 136 -13.23 -14.55 9.35
CA TYR A 136 -12.55 -14.99 8.14
C TYR A 136 -11.06 -15.11 8.44
N ARG A 137 -10.54 -16.33 8.41
CA ARG A 137 -9.10 -16.58 8.48
C ARG A 137 -8.61 -16.97 7.10
N GLN A 138 -7.58 -16.28 6.64
CA GLN A 138 -6.90 -16.60 5.41
C GLN A 138 -6.22 -17.97 5.56
N GLU A 139 -6.64 -18.94 4.75
CA GLU A 139 -5.93 -20.20 4.60
C GLU A 139 -4.64 -19.98 3.79
N ASP A 140 -3.64 -20.86 3.99
CA ASP A 140 -2.41 -20.83 3.22
C ASP A 140 -2.72 -20.85 1.72
N ASP A 141 -2.08 -19.93 0.98
CA ASP A 141 -2.19 -19.89 -0.47
C ASP A 141 -1.51 -21.14 -1.02
N LYS A 142 -2.28 -22.20 -1.28
CA LYS A 142 -1.78 -23.49 -1.78
C LYS A 142 -1.19 -23.38 -3.18
N ASN A 143 -1.32 -22.23 -3.83
CA ASN A 143 -0.80 -22.00 -5.17
C ASN A 143 -0.34 -20.54 -5.31
N PRO A 144 0.77 -20.14 -4.65
CA PRO A 144 1.35 -18.83 -4.89
C PRO A 144 1.72 -18.81 -6.36
N GLY A 145 0.93 -18.10 -7.16
CA GLY A 145 1.10 -18.16 -8.60
C GLY A 145 2.54 -17.80 -8.98
N VAL A 146 3.09 -18.49 -9.97
CA VAL A 146 4.50 -18.31 -10.32
C VAL A 146 4.63 -17.03 -11.16
N PRO A 147 5.53 -16.09 -10.81
CA PRO A 147 5.86 -14.99 -11.70
C PRO A 147 6.24 -15.51 -13.10
N GLY A 148 5.51 -15.11 -14.13
CA GLY A 148 5.73 -15.56 -15.51
C GLY A 148 4.91 -16.79 -15.96
N THR A 149 4.11 -17.43 -15.10
CA THR A 149 3.12 -18.44 -15.52
C THR A 149 1.73 -17.85 -15.79
N ASN A 150 1.66 -16.52 -15.79
CA ASN A 150 0.42 -15.80 -16.01
C ASN A 150 0.48 -15.30 -17.44
N HIS A 151 -0.64 -15.39 -18.17
CA HIS A 151 -0.83 -14.75 -19.47
C HIS A 151 -0.75 -13.21 -19.40
N TRP A 152 -0.13 -12.62 -18.38
CA TRP A 152 0.00 -11.19 -18.20
C TRP A 152 1.46 -10.81 -18.24
N VAL A 153 1.82 -10.01 -19.24
CA VAL A 153 3.16 -9.49 -19.44
C VAL A 153 3.16 -8.00 -19.14
N LEU A 154 4.13 -7.59 -18.31
CA LEU A 154 4.42 -6.17 -18.08
C LEU A 154 5.42 -5.69 -19.12
N GLY A 155 5.01 -4.69 -19.89
CA GLY A 155 5.91 -3.91 -20.72
C GLY A 155 6.80 -2.96 -19.89
N PRO A 156 7.42 -1.97 -20.55
CA PRO A 156 8.26 -0.99 -19.87
C PRO A 156 7.49 -0.22 -18.78
N LEU A 157 8.03 -0.23 -17.57
CA LEU A 157 7.51 0.50 -16.42
C LEU A 157 8.25 1.83 -16.23
N PRO A 158 7.68 2.79 -15.49
CA PRO A 158 8.45 3.94 -15.00
C PRO A 158 9.73 3.48 -14.32
N ALA A 159 10.85 4.14 -14.65
CA ALA A 159 12.19 3.68 -14.26
C ALA A 159 12.28 3.48 -12.74
N GLY A 160 12.79 2.32 -12.30
CA GLY A 160 12.93 1.95 -10.89
C GLY A 160 11.80 1.07 -10.34
N PHE A 161 10.60 1.12 -10.92
CA PHE A 161 9.53 0.20 -10.53
C PHE A 161 9.79 -1.22 -11.03
N ALA A 162 9.60 -2.19 -10.16
CA ALA A 162 9.68 -3.61 -10.48
C ALA A 162 8.56 -4.39 -9.78
N GLN A 163 8.14 -5.52 -10.36
CA GLN A 163 7.21 -6.42 -9.69
C GLN A 163 7.91 -7.10 -8.50
N ILE A 164 7.35 -6.92 -7.32
CA ILE A 164 7.85 -7.52 -6.06
C ILE A 164 6.92 -8.62 -5.52
N MET A 165 5.70 -8.72 -6.03
CA MET A 165 4.73 -9.75 -5.62
C MET A 165 3.77 -10.09 -6.76
N TYR A 166 3.40 -11.37 -6.83
CA TYR A 166 2.22 -11.85 -7.54
C TYR A 166 1.46 -12.84 -6.67
N THR A 167 0.13 -12.79 -6.70
CA THR A 167 -0.75 -13.78 -6.09
C THR A 167 -2.01 -13.94 -6.91
N ARG A 168 -2.61 -15.13 -6.86
CA ARG A 168 -3.88 -15.43 -7.52
C ARG A 168 -4.79 -16.12 -6.52
N ARG A 169 -5.83 -15.43 -6.07
CA ARG A 169 -6.69 -15.90 -4.98
C ARG A 169 -8.16 -15.85 -5.35
N ARG A 170 -8.92 -16.84 -4.92
CA ARG A 170 -10.39 -16.77 -4.97
C ARG A 170 -10.87 -16.06 -3.69
N LEU A 171 -11.48 -14.89 -3.85
CA LEU A 171 -12.08 -14.18 -2.73
C LEU A 171 -13.38 -14.89 -2.26
N PRO A 172 -13.72 -14.83 -0.97
CA PRO A 172 -15.00 -15.36 -0.48
C PRO A 172 -16.18 -14.76 -1.24
N GLY A 173 -17.07 -15.62 -1.74
CA GLY A 173 -18.23 -15.19 -2.54
C GLY A 173 -17.92 -14.86 -4.02
N SER A 174 -16.66 -14.88 -4.46
CA SER A 174 -16.32 -14.74 -5.89
C SER A 174 -16.18 -16.08 -6.59
N ARG A 175 -16.85 -16.24 -7.74
CA ARG A 175 -16.67 -17.41 -8.62
C ARG A 175 -15.30 -17.42 -9.31
N ASN A 176 -14.77 -16.23 -9.60
CA ASN A 176 -13.54 -16.06 -10.36
C ASN A 176 -12.36 -15.68 -9.44
N PRO A 177 -11.16 -16.25 -9.65
CA PRO A 177 -9.97 -15.82 -8.93
C PRO A 177 -9.59 -14.39 -9.34
N VAL A 178 -9.14 -13.60 -8.36
CA VAL A 178 -8.53 -12.29 -8.54
C VAL A 178 -7.02 -12.47 -8.55
N GLN A 179 -6.37 -11.92 -9.56
CA GLN A 179 -4.91 -11.81 -9.59
C GLN A 179 -4.51 -10.47 -9.02
N HIS A 180 -3.42 -10.44 -8.25
CA HIS A 180 -2.89 -9.21 -7.65
C HIS A 180 -1.38 -9.16 -7.82
N LEU A 181 -0.91 -8.13 -8.50
CA LEU A 181 0.50 -7.80 -8.65
C LEU A 181 0.80 -6.61 -7.75
N VAL A 182 1.98 -6.60 -7.14
CA VAL A 182 2.52 -5.40 -6.48
C VAL A 182 3.81 -5.00 -7.19
N LEU A 183 3.85 -3.75 -7.63
CA LEU A 183 5.03 -3.08 -8.15
C LEU A 183 5.56 -2.11 -7.08
N SER A 184 6.88 -1.98 -6.98
CA SER A 184 7.49 -0.98 -6.13
C SER A 184 8.82 -0.52 -6.71
N ASP A 185 9.18 0.74 -6.43
CA ASP A 185 10.51 1.27 -6.69
C ASP A 185 11.41 1.31 -5.45
N GLY A 186 10.91 0.83 -4.30
CA GLY A 186 11.57 0.87 -3.00
C GLY A 186 11.06 1.97 -2.07
N LEU A 187 10.26 2.93 -2.56
CA LEU A 187 9.59 3.94 -1.75
C LEU A 187 8.07 3.92 -1.98
N ALA A 188 7.65 4.04 -3.24
CA ALA A 188 6.24 3.96 -3.63
C ALA A 188 5.84 2.52 -3.97
N SER A 189 4.56 2.21 -3.84
CA SER A 189 4.00 0.92 -4.23
C SER A 189 2.70 1.07 -5.02
N ILE A 190 2.50 0.16 -5.97
CA ILE A 190 1.34 0.13 -6.86
C ILE A 190 0.76 -1.28 -6.85
N SER A 191 -0.52 -1.39 -6.56
CA SER A 191 -1.28 -2.63 -6.66
C SER A 191 -2.02 -2.71 -7.99
N VAL A 192 -1.90 -3.83 -8.69
CA VAL A 192 -2.65 -4.13 -9.91
C VAL A 192 -3.56 -5.30 -9.62
N TYR A 193 -4.87 -5.09 -9.73
CA TYR A 193 -5.88 -6.13 -9.61
C TYR A 193 -6.39 -6.52 -10.99
N ILE A 194 -6.50 -7.82 -11.23
CA ILE A 194 -7.01 -8.37 -12.49
C ILE A 194 -8.09 -9.38 -12.16
N GLU A 195 -9.32 -9.10 -12.60
CA GLU A 195 -10.47 -9.97 -12.36
C GLU A 195 -11.33 -10.11 -13.61
N LYS A 196 -12.00 -11.26 -13.75
CA LYS A 196 -13.06 -11.38 -14.75
C LYS A 196 -14.26 -10.55 -14.31
N PRO A 197 -14.88 -9.77 -15.20
CA PRO A 197 -16.09 -9.04 -14.87
C PRO A 197 -17.17 -10.01 -14.38
N VAL A 198 -17.93 -9.59 -13.38
CA VAL A 198 -19.13 -10.27 -12.88
C VAL A 198 -20.35 -9.51 -13.37
N ASP A 199 -21.33 -10.23 -13.94
CA ASP A 199 -22.56 -9.63 -14.47
C ASP A 199 -23.25 -8.75 -13.42
N GLY A 200 -23.67 -7.54 -13.84
CA GLY A 200 -24.38 -6.58 -12.99
C GLY A 200 -23.51 -5.75 -12.03
N LYS A 201 -22.18 -5.93 -12.02
CA LYS A 201 -21.26 -5.08 -11.23
C LYS A 201 -20.73 -3.93 -12.09
N GLU A 202 -20.77 -2.70 -11.59
CA GLU A 202 -20.07 -1.59 -12.24
C GLU A 202 -18.56 -1.73 -12.05
N PHE A 203 -17.81 -1.42 -13.11
CA PHE A 203 -16.35 -1.46 -13.11
C PHE A 203 -15.79 -0.06 -13.23
N LEU A 204 -14.68 0.19 -12.54
CA LEU A 204 -13.94 1.43 -12.71
C LEU A 204 -13.46 1.53 -14.16
N ARG A 205 -13.81 2.62 -14.84
CA ARG A 205 -13.32 2.97 -16.17
C ARG A 205 -12.72 4.37 -16.13
N GLY A 206 -11.46 4.49 -16.54
CA GLY A 206 -10.71 5.73 -16.46
C GLY A 206 -10.13 5.97 -15.07
N ALA A 207 -9.81 7.23 -14.78
CA ALA A 207 -9.13 7.65 -13.56
C ALA A 207 -10.11 7.98 -12.43
N LEU A 208 -9.73 7.61 -11.22
CA LEU A 208 -10.36 8.00 -9.97
C LEU A 208 -9.27 8.41 -8.98
N HIS A 209 -9.51 9.43 -8.16
CA HIS A 209 -8.57 9.86 -7.14
C HIS A 209 -9.28 10.07 -5.79
N MET A 210 -8.55 9.83 -4.71
CA MET A 210 -8.99 10.12 -3.34
C MET A 210 -7.76 10.46 -2.49
N GLY A 211 -7.59 11.75 -2.17
CA GLY A 211 -6.39 12.24 -1.50
C GLY A 211 -5.14 12.01 -2.37
N ALA A 212 -4.10 11.42 -1.80
CA ALA A 212 -2.90 11.02 -2.52
C ALA A 212 -3.07 9.70 -3.32
N VAL A 213 -4.17 8.96 -3.13
CA VAL A 213 -4.37 7.68 -3.81
C VAL A 213 -5.01 7.91 -5.18
N ASN A 214 -4.35 7.42 -6.23
CA ASN A 214 -4.92 7.35 -7.57
C ASN A 214 -5.26 5.91 -7.94
N ALA A 215 -6.32 5.76 -8.71
CA ALA A 215 -6.76 4.52 -9.30
C ALA A 215 -7.04 4.70 -10.80
N TYR A 216 -6.73 3.69 -11.60
CA TYR A 216 -7.06 3.66 -13.02
C TYR A 216 -7.65 2.30 -13.37
N GLY A 217 -8.83 2.33 -13.98
CA GLY A 217 -9.55 1.13 -14.39
C GLY A 217 -9.68 1.02 -15.91
N ARG A 218 -9.46 -0.18 -16.44
CA ARG A 218 -9.55 -0.47 -17.87
C ARG A 218 -10.01 -1.91 -18.11
N MET A 219 -10.81 -2.12 -19.15
CA MET A 219 -11.07 -3.44 -19.71
C MET A 219 -10.00 -3.81 -20.75
N THR A 220 -9.42 -5.01 -20.65
CA THR A 220 -8.53 -5.58 -21.68
C THR A 220 -8.69 -7.09 -21.73
N ASP A 221 -8.81 -7.65 -22.92
CA ASP A 221 -8.88 -9.11 -23.15
C ASP A 221 -9.95 -9.84 -22.33
N GLY A 222 -11.07 -9.17 -22.07
CA GLY A 222 -12.18 -9.70 -21.26
C GLY A 222 -11.95 -9.67 -19.75
N TYR A 223 -10.88 -9.03 -19.28
CA TYR A 223 -10.60 -8.80 -17.87
C TYR A 223 -10.75 -7.32 -17.50
N GLN A 224 -11.21 -7.07 -16.29
CA GLN A 224 -11.10 -5.76 -15.65
C GLN A 224 -9.73 -5.68 -14.96
N VAL A 225 -8.96 -4.66 -15.34
CA VAL A 225 -7.70 -4.28 -14.71
C VAL A 225 -7.95 -3.01 -13.89
N THR A 226 -7.54 -3.04 -12.63
CA THR A 226 -7.62 -1.88 -11.72
C THR A 226 -6.25 -1.67 -11.10
N VAL A 227 -5.60 -0.57 -11.45
CA VAL A 227 -4.31 -0.15 -10.91
C VAL A 227 -4.55 0.90 -9.82
N VAL A 228 -3.99 0.73 -8.64
CA VAL A 228 -4.17 1.64 -7.50
C VAL A 228 -2.83 1.88 -6.81
N GLY A 229 -2.52 3.12 -6.46
CA GLY A 229 -1.34 3.44 -5.68
C GLY A 229 -1.30 4.90 -5.24
N GLU A 230 -0.48 5.17 -4.24
CA GLU A 230 -0.12 6.53 -3.81
C GLU A 230 0.97 7.09 -4.73
N VAL A 231 0.60 7.30 -5.99
CA VAL A 231 1.47 7.81 -7.05
C VAL A 231 0.62 8.72 -7.96
N PRO A 232 1.22 9.64 -8.73
CA PRO A 232 0.51 10.44 -9.71
C PRO A 232 -0.35 9.63 -10.68
N GLU A 233 -1.45 10.21 -11.19
CA GLU A 233 -2.35 9.53 -12.14
C GLU A 233 -1.61 8.98 -13.38
N VAL A 234 -0.63 9.74 -13.88
CA VAL A 234 0.19 9.34 -15.03
C VAL A 234 0.90 8.00 -14.79
N THR A 235 1.22 7.68 -13.54
CA THR A 235 1.91 6.44 -13.15
C THR A 235 0.97 5.25 -13.16
N VAL A 236 -0.20 5.36 -12.53
CA VAL A 236 -1.19 4.26 -12.55
C VAL A 236 -1.69 3.98 -13.97
N ARG A 237 -1.82 5.01 -14.80
CA ARG A 237 -2.14 4.86 -16.22
C ARG A 237 -1.01 4.18 -16.99
N ALA A 238 0.24 4.63 -16.83
CA ALA A 238 1.39 4.01 -17.50
C ALA A 238 1.54 2.53 -17.14
N VAL A 239 1.32 2.16 -15.86
CA VAL A 239 1.32 0.76 -15.42
C VAL A 239 0.18 -0.02 -16.07
N SER A 240 -1.03 0.54 -16.11
CA SER A 240 -2.17 -0.09 -16.77
C SER A 240 -1.94 -0.31 -18.27
N ASP A 241 -1.27 0.61 -18.95
CA ASP A 241 -1.00 0.54 -20.39
C ASP A 241 0.18 -0.38 -20.73
N ALA A 242 1.12 -0.56 -19.79
CA ALA A 242 2.20 -1.53 -19.89
C ALA A 242 1.72 -2.97 -19.72
N LEU A 243 0.61 -3.20 -19.01
CA LEU A 243 0.07 -4.54 -18.78
C LEU A 243 -0.68 -5.05 -20.03
N ARG A 244 -0.28 -6.21 -20.53
CA ARG A 244 -0.89 -6.86 -21.70
C ARG A 244 -1.19 -8.32 -21.45
N TYR A 245 -2.25 -8.81 -22.05
CA TYR A 245 -2.54 -10.23 -22.08
C TYR A 245 -1.72 -10.90 -23.19
N ASP A 246 -0.91 -11.89 -22.84
CA ASP A 246 -0.18 -12.75 -23.76
C ASP A 246 -0.96 -14.05 -23.96
N SER A 247 -1.62 -14.15 -25.11
CA SER A 247 -2.47 -15.27 -25.51
C SER A 247 -1.70 -16.48 -26.04
N VAL A 248 -0.35 -16.47 -26.04
CA VAL A 248 0.43 -17.58 -26.59
C VAL A 248 0.39 -18.78 -25.64
N GLU A 249 -0.50 -19.74 -25.93
CA GLU A 249 -0.27 -21.16 -25.62
C GLU A 249 1.01 -21.59 -26.35
N LYS A 250 2.05 -21.96 -25.61
CA LYS A 250 3.15 -22.77 -26.15
C LYS A 250 2.85 -24.24 -25.92
#